data_AF-A0A0C2QYV1-F1
#
_entry.id   AF-A0A0C2QYV1-F1
#
_cell.length_a   1.000
_cell.length_b   1.000
_cell.length_c   1.000
_cell.angle_alpha   90.00
_cell.angle_beta   90.00
_cell.angle_gamma   90.00
#
_symmetry.space_group_name_H-M   'P 1'
#
loop_
_entity.id
_entity.type
_entity.pdbx_description
1 polymer ?
#
loop_
_entity_poly.entity_id
_entity_poly.type
_entity_poly.pdbx_seq_one_letter_code
_entity_poly.pdbx_strand_id
1 'polypeptide(L)'
;MAEKKWDLREIKKVKKKLLVQYNIAFLLIFLLYSYFAENVKLSFLIGLFCVFSLIVVAILLYIRLTGKSFGTKASRKEQAFDRDRIGEKRWKRQKINEIVAVGVSGVVMAVVLFSLNVDSTRFDSNSIAYAFVGTWIGLNISQIIRIKRL
;
A
#
# COMPACT_ATOMS: atom_id res chain seq x y z
N MET A 1 -5.32 32.20 12.29
CA MET A 1 -5.16 30.77 12.67
C MET A 1 -3.74 30.58 13.12
N ALA A 2 -3.49 30.18 14.37
CA ALA A 2 -2.13 29.89 14.82
C ALA A 2 -1.55 28.78 13.93
N GLU A 3 -0.55 29.10 13.11
CA GLU A 3 0.18 28.14 12.30
C GLU A 3 0.78 27.09 13.25
N LYS A 4 0.22 25.89 13.23
CA LYS A 4 0.77 24.75 13.95
C LYS A 4 2.15 24.46 13.34
N LYS A 5 3.20 25.01 13.97
CA LYS A 5 4.57 24.89 13.51
C LYS A 5 5.04 23.46 13.78
N TRP A 6 4.93 22.61 12.76
CA TRP A 6 5.36 21.21 12.85
C TRP A 6 6.89 21.12 13.02
N ASP A 7 7.37 20.31 13.97
CA ASP A 7 8.80 19.99 14.05
C ASP A 7 9.18 19.02 12.91
N LEU A 8 9.81 19.57 11.88
CA LEU A 8 10.27 18.82 10.71
C LEU A 8 11.27 17.71 11.07
N ARG A 9 12.07 17.87 12.13
CA ARG A 9 13.00 16.81 12.58
C ARG A 9 12.22 15.63 13.14
N GLU A 10 11.19 15.90 13.91
CA GLU A 10 10.33 14.86 14.47
C GLU A 10 9.55 14.12 13.36
N ILE A 11 8.99 14.87 12.40
CA ILE A 11 8.29 14.28 11.25
C ILE A 11 9.22 13.41 10.41
N LYS A 12 10.46 13.85 10.14
CA LYS A 12 11.47 13.03 9.44
C LYS A 12 11.76 11.73 10.18
N LYS A 13 11.88 11.75 11.52
CA LYS A 13 12.07 10.53 12.33
C LYS A 13 10.88 9.58 12.21
N VAL A 14 9.65 10.11 12.30
CA VAL A 14 8.42 9.32 12.15
C VAL A 14 8.35 8.66 10.78
N LYS A 15 8.59 9.42 9.69
CA LYS A 15 8.56 8.87 8.33
C LYS A 15 9.63 7.80 8.10
N LYS A 16 10.85 7.99 8.63
CA LYS A 16 11.91 6.96 8.58
C LYS A 16 11.50 5.68 9.31
N LYS A 17 10.90 5.79 10.50
CA LYS A 17 10.42 4.63 11.27
C LYS A 17 9.34 3.87 10.51
N LEU A 18 8.38 4.60 9.92
CA LEU A 18 7.33 3.99 9.09
C LEU A 18 7.91 3.31 7.85
N LEU A 19 8.92 3.91 7.20
CA LEU A 19 9.60 3.29 6.05
C LEU A 19 10.25 1.95 6.42
N VAL A 20 10.91 1.87 7.57
CA VAL A 20 11.48 0.60 8.08
C VAL A 20 10.37 -0.42 8.35
N GLN A 21 9.27 -0.02 8.99
CA GLN A 21 8.13 -0.91 9.23
C GLN A 21 7.52 -1.43 7.92
N TYR A 22 7.35 -0.57 6.92
CA TYR A 22 6.88 -0.97 5.60
C TYR A 22 7.83 -1.96 4.93
N ASN A 23 9.14 -1.75 5.00
CA ASN A 23 10.12 -2.67 4.44
C ASN A 23 10.09 -4.04 5.11
N ILE A 24 9.97 -4.09 6.44
CA ILE A 24 9.83 -5.36 7.18
C ILE A 24 8.54 -6.08 6.78
N ALA A 25 7.41 -5.36 6.72
CA ALA A 25 6.14 -5.95 6.30
C ALA A 25 6.20 -6.46 4.86
N PHE A 26 6.85 -5.72 3.97
CA PHE A 26 7.00 -6.09 2.56
C PHE A 26 7.88 -7.35 2.39
N LEU A 27 8.98 -7.46 3.15
CA LEU A 27 9.81 -8.66 3.21
C LEU A 27 9.03 -9.87 3.75
N LEU A 28 8.22 -9.68 4.78
CA LEU A 28 7.38 -10.75 5.32
C LEU A 28 6.38 -11.25 4.26
N ILE A 29 5.72 -10.33 3.55
CA ILE A 29 4.79 -10.67 2.46
C ILE A 29 5.53 -11.42 1.33
N PHE A 30 6.75 -10.98 0.98
CA PHE A 30 7.57 -11.67 -0.02
C PHE A 30 7.88 -13.11 0.39
N LEU A 31 8.33 -13.31 1.63
CA LEU A 31 8.65 -14.64 2.16
C LEU A 31 7.43 -15.56 2.19
N LEU A 32 6.29 -15.05 2.66
CA LEU A 32 5.02 -15.78 2.64
C LEU A 32 4.63 -16.14 1.21
N TYR A 33 4.74 -15.19 0.28
CA TYR A 33 4.45 -15.43 -1.13
C TYR A 33 5.33 -16.53 -1.72
N SER A 34 6.65 -16.45 -1.53
CA SER A 34 7.59 -17.47 -2.01
C SER A 34 7.28 -18.85 -1.43
N TYR A 35 7.00 -18.93 -0.13
CA TYR A 35 6.63 -20.19 0.53
C TYR A 35 5.34 -20.79 -0.05
N PHE A 36 4.31 -19.96 -0.25
CA PHE A 36 3.04 -20.42 -0.77
C PHE A 36 3.07 -20.72 -2.27
N ALA A 37 3.93 -20.05 -3.05
CA ALA A 37 4.07 -20.29 -4.48
C ALA A 37 4.55 -21.73 -4.79
N GLU A 38 5.34 -22.32 -3.89
CA GLU A 38 5.83 -23.69 -4.05
C GLU A 38 4.83 -24.76 -3.56
N ASN A 39 3.95 -24.41 -2.61
CA ASN A 39 3.16 -25.39 -1.85
C ASN A 39 1.64 -25.26 -2.05
N VAL A 40 1.14 -24.18 -2.65
CA VAL A 40 -0.29 -23.85 -2.69
C VAL A 40 -0.76 -23.49 -4.10
N LYS A 41 -2.01 -23.84 -4.41
CA LYS A 41 -2.66 -23.48 -5.68
C LYS A 41 -2.67 -21.96 -5.88
N LEU A 42 -2.30 -21.52 -7.08
CA LEU A 42 -2.27 -20.12 -7.47
C LEU A 42 -3.63 -19.41 -7.27
N SER A 43 -4.73 -20.11 -7.52
CA SER A 43 -6.09 -19.62 -7.28
C SER A 43 -6.32 -19.19 -5.82
N PHE A 44 -5.72 -19.89 -4.85
CA PHE A 44 -5.82 -19.51 -3.44
C PHE A 44 -5.03 -18.24 -3.13
N LEU A 45 -3.82 -18.09 -3.67
CA LEU A 45 -2.99 -16.89 -3.51
C LEU A 45 -3.65 -15.64 -4.09
N ILE A 46 -4.21 -15.75 -5.30
CA ILE A 46 -4.88 -14.62 -5.93
C ILE A 46 -6.20 -14.31 -5.21
N GLY A 47 -6.93 -15.33 -4.75
CA GLY A 47 -8.12 -15.15 -3.91
C GLY A 47 -7.82 -14.40 -2.61
N LEU A 48 -6.74 -14.78 -1.92
CA LEU A 48 -6.27 -14.10 -0.71
C LEU A 48 -5.92 -12.63 -1.01
N PHE A 49 -5.20 -12.36 -2.09
CA PHE A 49 -4.87 -11.00 -2.52
C PHE A 49 -6.12 -10.16 -2.83
N CYS A 50 -7.15 -10.77 -3.43
CA CYS A 50 -8.43 -10.12 -3.71
C CYS A 50 -9.13 -9.71 -2.41
N VAL A 51 -9.22 -10.61 -1.43
CA VAL A 51 -9.78 -10.31 -0.10
C VAL A 51 -9.01 -9.18 0.58
N PHE A 52 -7.67 -9.23 0.58
CA PHE A 52 -6.85 -8.15 1.12
C PHE A 52 -7.11 -6.80 0.43
N SER A 53 -7.22 -6.80 -0.89
CA SER A 53 -7.52 -5.59 -1.66
C SER A 53 -8.87 -5.00 -1.29
N LEU A 54 -9.91 -5.84 -1.10
CA LEU A 54 -11.23 -5.39 -0.63
C LEU A 54 -11.17 -4.80 0.78
N ILE A 55 -10.41 -5.41 1.70
CA ILE A 55 -10.20 -4.87 3.05
C ILE A 55 -9.53 -3.49 2.97
N VAL A 56 -8.50 -3.33 2.13
CA VAL A 56 -7.82 -2.04 1.95
C VAL A 56 -8.78 -0.99 1.39
N VAL A 57 -9.58 -1.33 0.38
CA VAL A 57 -10.61 -0.42 -0.17
C VAL A 57 -11.61 -0.02 0.90
N ALA A 58 -12.10 -0.96 1.71
CA ALA A 58 -13.03 -0.70 2.80
C ALA A 58 -12.42 0.26 3.85
N ILE A 59 -11.15 0.05 4.23
CA ILE A 59 -10.43 0.94 5.16
C ILE A 59 -10.29 2.34 4.55
N LEU A 60 -9.92 2.45 3.27
CA LEU A 60 -9.76 3.75 2.60
C LEU A 60 -11.10 4.50 2.49
N LEU A 61 -12.19 3.79 2.18
CA LEU A 61 -13.54 4.34 2.18
C LEU A 61 -13.95 4.81 3.58
N TYR A 62 -13.69 4.01 4.61
CA TYR A 62 -13.95 4.38 6.01
C TYR A 62 -13.21 5.65 6.41
N ILE A 63 -11.91 5.76 6.12
CA ILE A 63 -11.11 6.96 6.37
C ILE A 63 -11.68 8.15 5.61
N ARG A 64 -12.14 7.93 4.38
CA ARG A 64 -12.68 9.00 3.54
C ARG A 64 -14.01 9.54 4.05
N LEU A 65 -14.90 8.66 4.50
CA LEU A 65 -16.23 8.99 5.02
C LEU A 65 -16.13 9.63 6.41
N THR A 66 -15.36 9.02 7.32
CA THR A 66 -15.25 9.51 8.71
C THR A 66 -14.25 10.66 8.87
N GLY A 67 -13.35 10.84 7.91
CA GLY A 67 -12.25 11.81 8.00
C GLY A 67 -11.21 11.47 9.07
N LYS A 68 -11.40 10.39 9.83
CA LYS A 68 -10.53 9.91 10.91
C LYS A 68 -9.36 9.12 10.35
N SER A 69 -8.16 9.42 10.81
CA SER A 69 -6.97 8.66 10.45
C SER A 69 -6.98 7.28 11.12
N PHE A 70 -6.79 6.24 10.32
CA PHE A 70 -6.65 4.86 10.78
C PHE A 70 -5.17 4.51 10.95
N GLY A 71 -4.84 3.64 11.92
CA GLY A 71 -3.48 3.16 12.18
C GLY A 71 -2.85 3.67 13.47
N THR A 72 -1.54 3.42 13.60
CA THR A 72 -0.73 3.74 14.79
C THR A 72 -0.60 5.25 15.03
N LYS A 73 -0.23 5.68 16.25
CA LYS A 73 0.03 7.09 16.56
C LYS A 73 0.99 7.75 15.55
N ALA A 74 2.02 7.01 15.11
CA ALA A 74 2.97 7.46 14.09
C ALA A 74 2.31 7.70 12.73
N SER A 75 1.50 6.74 12.25
CA SER A 75 0.79 6.87 10.97
C SER A 75 -0.24 8.00 11.00
N ARG A 76 -0.98 8.16 12.11
CA ARG A 76 -1.93 9.28 12.26
C ARG A 76 -1.23 10.63 12.23
N LYS A 77 -0.05 10.73 12.86
CA LYS A 77 0.77 11.96 12.86
C LYS A 77 1.28 12.29 11.47
N GLU A 78 1.72 11.29 10.71
CA GLU A 78 2.12 11.48 9.32
C GLU A 78 0.94 11.94 8.45
N GLN A 79 -0.22 11.28 8.55
CA GLN A 79 -1.41 11.62 7.76
C GLN A 79 -1.92 13.04 8.06
N ALA A 80 -1.87 13.47 9.32
CA ALA A 80 -2.23 14.83 9.70
C ALA A 80 -1.26 15.87 9.10
N PHE A 81 0.04 15.59 9.19
CA PHE A 81 1.07 16.44 8.60
C PHE A 81 0.93 16.55 7.07
N ASP A 82 0.73 15.44 6.36
CA ASP A 82 0.56 15.44 4.90
C ASP A 82 -0.75 16.13 4.49
N ARG A 83 -1.83 16.00 5.27
CA ARG A 83 -3.09 16.73 5.06
C ARG A 83 -2.88 18.25 5.20
N ASP A 84 -2.16 18.69 6.22
CA ASP A 84 -1.85 20.11 6.44
C ASP A 84 -0.95 20.67 5.33
N ARG A 85 0.08 19.92 4.92
CA ARG A 85 1.06 20.36 3.90
C ARG A 85 0.47 20.45 2.49
N ILE A 86 -0.34 19.47 2.09
CA ILE A 86 -0.85 19.34 0.72
C ILE A 86 -2.20 20.05 0.57
N GLY A 87 -2.87 20.35 1.68
CA GLY A 87 -4.19 20.94 1.73
C GLY A 87 -5.30 19.90 1.57
N GLU A 88 -6.43 20.14 2.24
CA GLU A 88 -7.51 19.17 2.37
C GLU A 88 -8.14 18.75 1.02
N LYS A 89 -8.32 19.71 0.09
CA LYS A 89 -8.89 19.44 -1.24
C LYS A 89 -8.01 18.47 -2.05
N ARG A 90 -6.70 18.68 -2.05
CA ARG A 90 -5.76 17.86 -2.83
C ARG A 90 -5.51 16.51 -2.15
N TRP A 91 -5.51 16.48 -0.81
CA TRP A 91 -5.51 15.23 -0.05
C TRP A 91 -6.73 14.34 -0.36
N LYS A 92 -7.94 14.92 -0.42
CA LYS A 92 -9.17 14.19 -0.79
C LYS A 92 -9.09 13.59 -2.20
N ARG A 93 -8.56 14.34 -3.18
CA ARG A 93 -8.37 13.84 -4.56
C ARG A 93 -7.36 12.68 -4.61
N GLN A 94 -6.24 12.79 -3.91
CA GLN A 94 -5.27 11.68 -3.84
C GLN A 94 -5.88 10.41 -3.24
N LYS A 95 -6.69 10.53 -2.18
CA LYS A 95 -7.37 9.38 -1.59
C LYS A 95 -8.39 8.73 -2.51
N ILE A 96 -9.09 9.51 -3.34
CA ILE A 96 -9.98 8.97 -4.37
C ILE A 96 -9.16 8.22 -5.41
N ASN A 97 -8.05 8.78 -5.88
CA ASN A 97 -7.19 8.11 -6.85
C ASN A 97 -6.61 6.79 -6.29
N GLU A 98 -6.24 6.75 -5.01
CA GLU A 98 -5.82 5.51 -4.35
C GLU A 98 -6.95 4.46 -4.32
N ILE A 99 -8.18 4.86 -3.95
CA ILE A 99 -9.33 3.95 -3.93
C ILE A 99 -9.61 3.41 -5.34
N VAL A 100 -9.63 4.28 -6.35
CA VAL A 100 -9.88 3.88 -7.74
C VAL A 100 -8.79 2.96 -8.24
N ALA A 101 -7.51 3.28 -8.01
CA ALA A 101 -6.40 2.44 -8.44
C ALA A 101 -6.47 1.04 -7.81
N VAL A 102 -6.68 0.94 -6.50
CA VAL A 102 -6.80 -0.34 -5.80
C VAL A 102 -8.05 -1.11 -6.25
N GLY A 103 -9.18 -0.41 -6.40
CA GLY A 103 -10.43 -1.00 -6.90
C GLY A 103 -10.28 -1.60 -8.30
N VAL A 104 -9.73 -0.83 -9.24
CA VAL A 104 -9.47 -1.30 -10.61
C VAL A 104 -8.51 -2.49 -10.61
N SER A 105 -7.43 -2.45 -9.82
CA SER A 105 -6.51 -3.60 -9.72
C SER A 105 -7.20 -4.84 -9.18
N GLY A 106 -8.10 -4.70 -8.20
CA GLY A 106 -8.86 -5.81 -7.64
C GLY A 106 -9.82 -6.42 -8.68
N VAL A 107 -10.53 -5.60 -9.45
CA VAL A 107 -11.44 -6.06 -10.52
C VAL A 107 -10.66 -6.79 -11.61
N VAL A 108 -9.55 -6.23 -12.09
CA VAL A 108 -8.71 -6.90 -13.09
C VAL A 108 -8.24 -8.26 -12.59
N MET A 109 -7.78 -8.33 -11.33
CA MET A 109 -7.33 -9.57 -10.71
C MET A 109 -8.47 -10.61 -10.59
N ALA A 110 -9.69 -10.17 -10.27
CA ALA A 110 -10.86 -11.04 -10.20
C ALA A 110 -11.25 -11.57 -11.58
N VAL A 111 -11.24 -10.72 -12.62
CA VAL A 111 -11.50 -11.16 -14.00
C VAL A 111 -10.48 -12.20 -14.44
N VAL A 112 -9.20 -12.00 -14.14
CA VAL A 112 -8.12 -12.98 -14.40
C VAL A 112 -8.42 -14.31 -13.71
N LEU A 113 -8.82 -14.30 -12.44
CA LEU A 113 -9.20 -15.51 -11.69
C LEU A 113 -10.35 -16.29 -12.35
N PHE A 114 -11.43 -15.60 -12.71
CA PHE A 114 -12.62 -16.24 -13.26
C PHE A 114 -12.44 -16.64 -14.74
N SER A 115 -11.64 -15.91 -15.51
CA SER A 115 -11.52 -16.12 -16.96
C SER A 115 -10.46 -17.15 -17.33
N LEU A 116 -9.39 -17.29 -16.54
CA LEU A 116 -8.24 -18.12 -16.93
C LEU A 116 -8.22 -19.53 -16.36
N ASN A 117 -9.27 -19.95 -15.63
CA ASN A 117 -9.37 -21.29 -15.00
C ASN A 117 -8.00 -21.78 -14.49
N VAL A 118 -7.43 -20.98 -13.56
CA VAL A 118 -5.99 -20.91 -13.19
C VAL A 118 -5.44 -22.19 -12.53
N ASP A 119 -6.11 -23.34 -12.71
CA ASP A 119 -5.69 -24.64 -12.20
C ASP A 119 -4.55 -25.29 -13.02
N SER A 120 -4.27 -24.87 -14.27
CA SER A 120 -3.37 -25.61 -15.16
C SER A 120 -2.03 -24.96 -15.53
N THR A 121 -1.82 -23.67 -15.28
CA THR A 121 -0.56 -22.99 -15.65
C THR A 121 0.28 -22.65 -14.42
N ARG A 122 1.40 -23.38 -14.26
CA ARG A 122 2.51 -22.94 -13.40
C ARG A 122 3.01 -21.60 -13.93
N PHE A 123 2.66 -20.51 -13.25
CA PHE A 123 3.21 -19.20 -13.53
C PHE A 123 4.72 -19.22 -13.26
N ASP A 124 5.52 -18.62 -14.14
CA ASP A 124 6.96 -18.49 -13.93
C ASP A 124 7.21 -17.58 -12.72
N SER A 125 7.57 -18.20 -11.59
CA SER A 125 7.78 -17.54 -10.30
C SER A 125 8.81 -16.41 -10.39
N ASN A 126 9.75 -16.49 -11.34
CA ASN A 126 10.76 -15.46 -11.58
C ASN A 126 10.13 -14.13 -12.02
N SER A 127 9.13 -14.18 -12.92
CA SER A 127 8.47 -12.97 -13.43
C SER A 127 7.81 -12.15 -12.31
N ILE A 128 7.15 -12.85 -11.37
CA ILE A 128 6.45 -12.21 -10.24
C ILE A 128 7.45 -11.67 -9.23
N ALA A 129 8.56 -12.38 -8.99
CA ALA A 129 9.63 -11.88 -8.13
C ALA A 129 10.21 -10.56 -8.66
N TYR A 130 10.42 -10.42 -9.98
CA TYR A 130 10.87 -9.17 -10.58
C TYR A 130 9.86 -8.02 -10.42
N ALA A 131 8.58 -8.29 -10.62
CA ALA A 131 7.52 -7.30 -10.40
C ALA A 131 7.45 -6.84 -8.94
N PHE A 132 7.65 -7.77 -8.00
CA PHE A 132 7.66 -7.51 -6.57
C PHE A 132 8.86 -6.64 -6.16
N VAL A 133 10.07 -6.99 -6.63
CA VAL A 133 11.30 -6.23 -6.39
C VAL A 133 11.24 -4.85 -7.03
N GLY A 134 10.75 -4.75 -8.27
CA GLY A 134 10.57 -3.47 -8.95
C GLY A 134 9.64 -2.53 -8.19
N THR A 135 8.49 -3.05 -7.74
CA THR A 135 7.52 -2.28 -6.93
C THR A 135 8.15 -1.84 -5.61
N TRP A 136 8.90 -2.72 -4.94
CA TRP A 136 9.61 -2.40 -3.70
C TRP A 136 10.61 -1.26 -3.84
N ILE A 137 11.47 -1.34 -4.86
CA ILE A 137 12.50 -0.33 -5.14
C ILE A 137 11.83 1.01 -5.44
N GLY A 138 10.81 1.02 -6.31
CA GLY A 138 10.07 2.23 -6.67
C GLY A 138 9.44 2.92 -5.46
N LEU A 139 8.78 2.15 -4.58
CA LEU A 139 8.18 2.68 -3.36
C LEU A 139 9.22 3.26 -2.40
N ASN A 140 10.36 2.58 -2.21
CA ASN A 140 11.44 3.06 -1.35
C ASN A 140 12.07 4.35 -1.86
N ILE A 141 12.41 4.43 -3.16
CA ILE A 141 12.99 5.62 -3.77
C ILE A 141 12.04 6.82 -3.62
N SER A 142 10.75 6.62 -3.92
CA SER A 142 9.73 7.66 -3.80
C SER A 142 9.62 8.20 -2.36
N GLN A 143 9.61 7.31 -1.36
CA GLN A 143 9.56 7.69 0.06
C GLN A 143 10.83 8.44 0.49
N ILE A 144 12.01 7.98 0.10
CA ILE A 144 13.29 8.64 0.43
C ILE A 144 13.34 10.04 -0.16
N ILE A 145 12.95 10.22 -1.42
CA ILE A 145 12.90 11.54 -2.06
C ILE A 145 11.93 12.48 -1.31
N ARG A 146 10.75 11.99 -0.92
CA ARG A 146 9.78 12.78 -0.13
C ARG A 146 10.32 13.21 1.23
N ILE A 147 11.07 12.33 1.91
CA ILE A 147 11.72 12.64 3.19
C ILE A 147 12.86 13.65 3.03
N LYS A 148 13.61 13.58 1.93
CA LYS A 148 14.68 14.55 1.63
C LYS A 148 14.14 15.94 1.27
N ARG A 149 12.99 16.02 0.59
CA ARG A 149 12.29 17.28 0.23
C ARG A 149 11.42 17.87 1.36
N LEU A 150 11.56 17.37 2.59
CA LEU A 150 10.95 17.93 3.81
C LEU A 150 11.90 18.88 4.50
#